data_AF-A0A942DPE2-F1
#
_entry.id   AF-A0A942DPE2-F1
#
_cell.length_a   1.000
_cell.length_b   1.000
_cell.length_c   1.000
_cell.angle_alpha   90.00
_cell.angle_beta   90.00
_cell.angle_gamma   90.00
#
_symmetry.space_group_name_H-M   'P 1'
#
loop_
_entity.id
_entity.type
_entity.pdbx_description
1 polymer ?
#
loop_
_entity_poly.entity_id
_entity_poly.type
_entity_poly.pdbx_seq_one_letter_code
_entity_poly.pdbx_strand_id
1 'polypeptide(L)'
;MKSLKWLLTGFVALNLAACAFDKNSNTDTQKELENRAALMEKYSPILGVYRGTIQAGVSSQAVELSFYTVEKKIGQTANGEPKFLPALMVRYRNLSNVVDDVVMESTYLDQTSQVLMSTNDNSLGVSGIFNGETITGNVTRNGGIWGTINVSLVSRESSAPNDANDRAERNARLTKIYEGVVGTYKGKVDFPHNSSASDFNVTVTIVIDQVKDKDGYYVPALKADYTRENDPARNLALAMDVDYKPDTVPPYISLVSNEVRAEYSVTIAGTINNGVIDGTFTNKRAQRGTVRLVKR
;
A
#
# COMPACT_ATOMS: atom_id res chain seq x y z
N MET A 1 51.97 -59.63 49.96
CA MET A 1 51.08 -58.57 50.50
C MET A 1 49.87 -58.50 49.58
N LYS A 2 48.74 -59.09 49.98
CA LYS A 2 47.55 -58.39 50.55
C LYS A 2 46.99 -57.35 49.54
N SER A 3 45.76 -57.40 49.05
CA SER A 3 44.58 -58.15 49.49
C SER A 3 43.42 -57.97 48.49
N LEU A 4 42.68 -59.04 48.28
CA LEU A 4 41.30 -59.12 47.83
C LEU A 4 40.35 -58.58 48.92
N LYS A 5 39.44 -57.63 48.61
CA LYS A 5 38.21 -57.35 49.38
C LYS A 5 37.09 -56.81 48.46
N TRP A 6 36.06 -57.62 48.18
CA TRP A 6 34.74 -57.74 48.87
C TRP A 6 33.65 -56.78 48.33
N LEU A 7 32.72 -57.37 47.57
CA LEU A 7 31.25 -57.24 47.60
C LEU A 7 30.61 -56.08 48.41
N LEU A 8 29.70 -55.32 47.78
CA LEU A 8 28.32 -55.15 48.28
C LEU A 8 27.37 -54.47 47.27
N THR A 9 26.38 -55.27 46.89
CA THR A 9 24.98 -55.00 46.51
C THR A 9 24.42 -53.61 46.82
N GLY A 10 23.79 -53.00 45.82
CA GLY A 10 22.92 -51.82 45.96
C GLY A 10 21.83 -51.82 44.89
N PHE A 11 20.78 -52.61 45.12
CA PHE A 11 19.55 -52.62 44.35
C PHE A 11 18.85 -51.26 44.54
N VAL A 12 18.86 -50.39 43.53
CA VAL A 12 17.95 -49.24 43.46
C VAL A 12 17.01 -49.47 42.29
N ALA A 13 16.01 -50.32 42.56
CA ALA A 13 14.75 -50.29 41.85
C ALA A 13 14.01 -49.02 42.29
N LEU A 14 14.30 -47.90 41.63
CA LEU A 14 13.40 -46.74 41.68
C LEU A 14 12.41 -46.89 40.53
N ASN A 15 11.27 -47.47 40.89
CA ASN A 15 9.99 -47.19 40.25
C ASN A 15 9.80 -45.66 40.22
N LEU A 16 10.18 -45.02 39.13
CA LEU A 16 9.45 -43.86 38.65
C LEU A 16 8.52 -44.38 37.57
N ALA A 17 7.29 -44.57 38.05
CA ALA A 17 6.04 -44.55 37.36
C ALA A 17 6.14 -44.42 35.83
N ALA A 18 5.43 -45.32 35.17
CA ALA A 18 4.80 -45.04 33.90
C ALA A 18 4.15 -43.63 33.94
N CYS A 19 4.90 -42.62 33.52
CA CYS A 19 4.35 -41.66 32.60
C CYS A 19 4.04 -42.51 31.38
N ALA A 20 2.78 -42.94 31.29
CA ALA A 20 2.19 -43.31 30.01
C ALA A 20 2.57 -42.16 29.07
N PHE A 21 3.62 -42.37 28.29
CA PHE A 21 3.83 -41.64 27.06
C PHE A 21 2.57 -41.91 26.29
N ASP A 22 1.69 -40.92 26.33
CA ASP A 22 0.46 -40.92 25.58
C ASP A 22 0.89 -41.04 24.12
N LYS A 23 0.85 -42.28 23.61
CA LYS A 23 1.41 -42.68 22.31
C LYS A 23 0.75 -41.92 21.15
N ASN A 24 -0.30 -41.16 21.44
CA ASN A 24 -0.99 -40.28 20.50
C ASN A 24 -0.41 -38.85 20.42
N SER A 25 0.27 -38.34 21.45
CA SER A 25 0.79 -36.96 21.45
C SER A 25 1.97 -36.76 20.48
N ASN A 26 2.80 -37.78 20.33
CA ASN A 26 3.98 -37.75 19.46
C ASN A 26 3.59 -37.83 17.97
N THR A 27 2.55 -38.62 17.66
CA THR A 27 2.05 -38.82 16.29
C THR A 27 1.37 -37.57 15.74
N ASP A 28 0.61 -36.86 16.58
CA ASP A 28 -0.05 -35.60 16.19
C ASP A 28 0.95 -34.49 15.89
N THR A 29 1.99 -34.38 16.73
CA THR A 29 3.05 -33.38 16.56
C THR A 29 3.89 -33.67 15.32
N GLN A 30 4.22 -34.94 15.09
CA GLN A 30 4.97 -35.34 13.90
C GLN A 30 4.17 -35.09 12.61
N LYS A 31 2.87 -35.41 12.61
CA LYS A 31 1.99 -35.13 11.47
C LYS A 31 1.85 -33.64 11.20
N GLU A 32 1.85 -32.79 12.23
CA GLU A 32 1.85 -31.33 12.07
C GLU A 32 3.14 -30.83 11.41
N LEU A 33 4.30 -31.34 11.83
CA LEU A 33 5.59 -31.01 11.22
C LEU A 33 5.68 -31.46 9.76
N GLU A 34 5.20 -32.67 9.45
CA GLU A 34 5.14 -33.20 8.09
C GLU A 34 4.21 -32.35 7.20
N ASN A 35 3.02 -32.01 7.69
CA ASN A 35 2.09 -31.14 6.98
C ASN A 35 2.67 -29.74 6.74
N ARG A 36 3.37 -29.18 7.75
CA ARG A 36 4.04 -27.88 7.63
C ARG A 36 5.13 -27.94 6.56
N ALA A 37 5.99 -28.96 6.59
CA ALA A 37 7.04 -29.13 5.60
C ALA A 37 6.46 -29.26 4.18
N ALA A 38 5.42 -30.07 4.01
CA ALA A 38 4.73 -30.24 2.73
C ALA A 38 4.12 -28.93 2.21
N LEU A 39 3.50 -28.12 3.08
CA LEU A 39 2.95 -26.81 2.68
C LEU A 39 4.06 -25.81 2.31
N MET A 40 5.15 -25.78 3.06
CA MET A 40 6.29 -24.91 2.75
C MET A 40 6.96 -25.30 1.43
N GLU A 41 7.15 -26.60 1.18
CA GLU A 41 7.65 -27.11 -0.10
C GLU A 41 6.70 -26.74 -1.25
N LYS A 42 5.39 -26.91 -1.04
CA LYS A 42 4.35 -26.54 -2.01
C LYS A 42 4.37 -25.04 -2.33
N TYR A 43 4.56 -24.17 -1.35
CA TYR A 43 4.53 -22.72 -1.55
C TYR A 43 5.88 -22.14 -2.01
N SER A 44 7.00 -22.81 -1.72
CA SER A 44 8.34 -22.32 -2.05
C SER A 44 8.51 -21.80 -3.50
N PRO A 45 7.96 -22.46 -4.54
CA PRO A 45 8.09 -21.99 -5.91
C PRO A 45 7.44 -20.64 -6.19
N ILE A 46 6.35 -20.30 -5.50
CA ILE A 46 5.60 -19.07 -5.77
C ILE A 46 6.06 -17.89 -4.90
N LEU A 47 6.79 -18.14 -3.80
CA LEU A 47 7.30 -17.06 -2.94
C LEU A 47 8.22 -16.10 -3.70
N GLY A 48 8.09 -14.82 -3.35
CA GLY A 48 8.83 -13.73 -3.98
C GLY A 48 7.97 -12.52 -4.31
N VAL A 49 8.62 -11.55 -4.95
CA VAL A 49 8.04 -10.30 -5.42
C VAL A 49 7.95 -10.35 -6.93
N TYR A 50 6.76 -10.05 -7.45
CA TYR A 50 6.45 -10.00 -8.88
C TYR A 50 6.02 -8.58 -9.24
N ARG A 51 6.44 -8.09 -10.41
CA ARG A 51 6.06 -6.78 -10.92
C ARG A 51 5.58 -6.89 -12.36
N GLY A 52 4.66 -6.00 -12.72
CA GLY A 52 4.14 -5.92 -14.07
C GLY A 52 2.91 -5.03 -14.13
N THR A 53 1.91 -5.43 -14.91
CA THR A 53 0.78 -4.56 -15.22
C THR A 53 -0.56 -5.26 -15.10
N ILE A 54 -1.57 -4.51 -14.71
CA ILE A 54 -2.98 -4.84 -14.94
C ILE A 54 -3.48 -4.01 -16.12
N GLN A 55 -4.04 -4.68 -17.12
CA GLN A 55 -4.66 -4.06 -18.27
C GLN A 55 -6.19 -4.10 -18.13
N ALA A 56 -6.83 -2.93 -18.07
CA ALA A 56 -8.29 -2.77 -18.00
C ALA A 56 -8.75 -1.86 -19.14
N GLY A 57 -9.13 -2.46 -20.28
CA GLY A 57 -9.44 -1.74 -21.50
C GLY A 57 -8.23 -0.93 -22.01
N VAL A 58 -8.40 0.38 -22.16
CA VAL A 58 -7.32 1.30 -22.56
C VAL A 58 -6.41 1.73 -21.39
N SER A 59 -6.83 1.46 -20.16
CA SER A 59 -6.04 1.80 -18.98
C SER A 59 -5.04 0.68 -18.63
N SER A 60 -3.84 1.08 -18.23
CA SER A 60 -2.79 0.19 -17.76
C SER A 60 -2.28 0.69 -16.42
N GLN A 61 -2.15 -0.22 -15.46
CA GLN A 61 -1.72 0.10 -14.10
C GLN A 61 -0.51 -0.78 -13.73
N ALA A 62 0.59 -0.16 -13.30
CA ALA A 62 1.74 -0.88 -12.78
C ALA A 62 1.41 -1.43 -11.38
N VAL A 63 1.80 -2.68 -11.13
CA VAL A 63 1.50 -3.39 -9.88
C VAL A 63 2.68 -4.22 -9.39
N GLU A 64 2.68 -4.48 -8.08
CA GLU A 64 3.56 -5.44 -7.42
C GLU A 64 2.74 -6.44 -6.61
N LEU A 65 3.07 -7.72 -6.71
CA LEU A 65 2.56 -8.79 -5.87
C LEU A 65 3.71 -9.35 -5.04
N SER A 66 3.60 -9.33 -3.72
CA SER A 66 4.59 -9.95 -2.82
C SER A 66 3.95 -11.14 -2.12
N PHE A 67 4.34 -12.35 -2.49
CA PHE A 67 3.87 -13.61 -1.89
C PHE A 67 4.72 -13.97 -0.68
N TYR A 68 4.08 -14.28 0.44
CA TYR A 68 4.76 -14.66 1.68
C TYR A 68 3.90 -15.66 2.47
N THR A 69 4.50 -16.36 3.43
CA THR A 69 3.79 -17.26 4.33
C THR A 69 3.61 -16.63 5.71
N VAL A 70 2.46 -16.88 6.34
CA VAL A 70 2.22 -16.56 7.76
C VAL A 70 1.71 -17.80 8.49
N GLU A 71 2.01 -17.92 9.78
CA GLU A 71 1.44 -18.97 10.63
C GLU A 71 -0.01 -18.63 10.99
N LYS A 72 -0.96 -19.41 10.48
CA LYS A 72 -2.39 -19.25 10.77
C LYS A 72 -2.80 -20.28 11.82
N LYS A 73 -3.42 -19.82 12.91
CA LYS A 73 -3.98 -20.71 13.94
C LYS A 73 -5.14 -21.50 13.34
N ILE A 74 -5.02 -22.83 13.33
CA ILE A 74 -6.03 -23.74 12.76
C ILE A 74 -6.84 -24.49 13.84
N GLY A 75 -6.44 -24.39 15.10
CA GLY A 75 -7.14 -25.07 16.19
C GLY A 75 -6.28 -25.19 17.44
N GLN A 76 -6.53 -26.25 18.19
CA GLN A 76 -5.77 -26.62 19.39
C GLN A 76 -5.42 -28.11 19.36
N THR A 77 -4.34 -28.49 20.04
CA THR A 77 -3.98 -29.88 20.34
C THR A 77 -4.94 -30.46 21.36
N ALA A 78 -4.88 -31.79 21.57
CA ALA A 78 -5.64 -32.44 22.64
C ALA A 78 -5.33 -31.88 24.04
N ASN A 79 -4.16 -31.24 24.19
CA ASN A 79 -3.69 -30.63 25.43
C ASN A 79 -4.04 -29.12 25.52
N GLY A 80 -4.79 -28.58 24.56
CA GLY A 80 -5.22 -27.17 24.53
C GLY A 80 -4.22 -26.19 23.91
N GLU A 81 -3.05 -26.65 23.45
CA GLU A 81 -2.04 -25.79 22.83
C GLU A 81 -2.47 -25.37 21.42
N PRO A 82 -2.27 -24.11 20.99
CA PRO A 82 -2.65 -23.66 19.66
C PRO A 82 -1.86 -24.37 18.55
N LYS A 83 -2.57 -24.88 17.53
CA LYS A 83 -2.00 -25.47 16.32
C LYS A 83 -1.89 -24.41 15.21
N PHE A 84 -0.77 -24.40 14.49
CA PHE A 84 -0.51 -23.43 13.43
C PHE A 84 -0.07 -24.12 12.14
N LEU A 85 -0.60 -23.64 11.01
CA LEU A 85 -0.13 -24.03 9.68
C LEU A 85 0.24 -22.81 8.84
N PRO A 86 1.23 -22.93 7.96
CA PRO A 86 1.54 -21.91 6.96
C PRO A 86 0.33 -21.64 6.06
N ALA A 87 -0.05 -20.38 5.97
CA ALA A 87 -0.99 -19.87 4.98
C ALA A 87 -0.23 -19.00 3.97
N LEU A 88 -0.52 -19.19 2.69
CA LEU A 88 0.01 -18.34 1.62
C LEU A 88 -0.80 -17.05 1.57
N MET A 89 -0.11 -15.94 1.67
CA MET A 89 -0.67 -14.60 1.60
C MET A 89 0.01 -13.84 0.47
N VAL A 90 -0.67 -12.83 -0.05
CA VAL A 90 -0.09 -11.92 -1.02
C VAL A 90 -0.42 -10.49 -0.66
N ARG A 91 0.59 -9.62 -0.72
CA ARG A 91 0.40 -8.17 -0.67
C ARG A 91 0.33 -7.66 -2.11
N TYR A 92 -0.81 -7.11 -2.48
CA TYR A 92 -1.00 -6.37 -3.70
C TYR A 92 -0.69 -4.89 -3.46
N ARG A 93 0.16 -4.34 -4.31
CA ARG A 93 0.56 -2.94 -4.29
C ARG A 93 0.34 -2.32 -5.65
N ASN A 94 -0.39 -1.21 -5.66
CA ASN A 94 -0.51 -0.36 -6.81
C ASN A 94 0.74 0.54 -6.92
N LEU A 95 1.42 0.50 -8.06
CA LEU A 95 2.60 1.31 -8.34
C LEU A 95 2.28 2.56 -9.16
N SER A 96 1.11 2.61 -9.81
CA SER A 96 0.65 3.78 -10.57
C SER A 96 0.07 4.88 -9.67
N ASN A 97 -0.39 4.52 -8.48
CA ASN A 97 -0.99 5.44 -7.52
C ASN A 97 -0.67 4.99 -6.10
N VAL A 98 -0.48 5.95 -5.19
CA VAL A 98 -0.16 5.68 -3.78
C VAL A 98 -1.47 5.52 -3.03
N VAL A 99 -1.92 4.28 -2.94
CA VAL A 99 -3.02 3.83 -2.09
C VAL A 99 -2.48 2.82 -1.09
N ASP A 100 -3.28 2.52 -0.05
CA ASP A 100 -2.92 1.47 0.90
C ASP A 100 -2.77 0.13 0.17
N ASP A 101 -1.74 -0.61 0.57
CA ASP A 101 -1.51 -1.96 0.06
C ASP A 101 -2.65 -2.89 0.51
N VAL A 102 -3.04 -3.82 -0.36
CA VAL A 102 -4.13 -4.77 -0.07
C VAL A 102 -3.52 -6.13 0.22
N VAL A 103 -3.86 -6.71 1.38
CA VAL A 103 -3.49 -8.08 1.72
C VAL A 103 -4.62 -9.02 1.31
N MET A 104 -4.27 -10.07 0.57
CA MET A 104 -5.19 -11.10 0.10
C MET A 104 -4.75 -12.47 0.60
N GLU A 105 -5.71 -13.34 0.88
CA GLU A 105 -5.42 -14.76 1.03
C GLU A 105 -5.14 -15.35 -0.35
N SER A 106 -4.19 -16.29 -0.45
CA SER A 106 -3.86 -16.94 -1.70
C SER A 106 -3.87 -18.45 -1.59
N THR A 107 -4.34 -19.10 -2.64
CA THR A 107 -4.27 -20.55 -2.83
C THR A 107 -3.45 -20.85 -4.06
N TYR A 108 -2.42 -21.67 -3.91
CA TYR A 108 -1.65 -22.25 -5.00
C TYR A 108 -2.05 -23.72 -5.20
N LEU A 109 -2.48 -24.05 -6.42
CA LEU A 109 -2.79 -25.40 -6.85
C LEU A 109 -1.64 -25.88 -7.73
N ASP A 110 -0.73 -26.65 -7.14
CA ASP A 110 0.48 -27.20 -7.76
C ASP A 110 0.18 -28.01 -9.04
N GLN A 111 -0.86 -28.84 -9.00
CA GLN A 111 -1.25 -29.71 -10.12
C GLN A 111 -1.66 -28.95 -11.38
N THR A 112 -2.28 -27.78 -11.23
CA THR A 112 -2.78 -26.95 -12.34
C THR A 112 -1.98 -25.68 -12.52
N SER A 113 -0.99 -25.45 -11.65
CA SER A 113 -0.25 -24.20 -11.49
C SER A 113 -1.16 -22.97 -11.32
N GLN A 114 -2.39 -23.16 -10.87
CA GLN A 114 -3.33 -22.06 -10.64
C GLN A 114 -3.01 -21.32 -9.35
N VAL A 115 -3.10 -20.01 -9.42
CA VAL A 115 -2.98 -19.10 -8.29
C VAL A 115 -4.28 -18.34 -8.17
N LEU A 116 -4.95 -18.52 -7.04
CA LEU A 116 -6.14 -17.79 -6.67
C LEU A 116 -5.77 -16.83 -5.55
N MET A 117 -6.23 -15.59 -5.64
CA MET A 117 -6.01 -14.55 -4.65
C MET A 117 -7.31 -13.80 -4.44
N SER A 118 -7.68 -13.51 -3.20
CA SER A 118 -8.89 -12.72 -2.92
C SER A 118 -8.79 -11.98 -1.59
N THR A 119 -9.37 -10.79 -1.54
CA THR A 119 -9.68 -10.11 -0.28
C THR A 119 -10.82 -10.83 0.44
N ASN A 120 -10.91 -10.68 1.76
CA ASN A 120 -11.96 -11.32 2.57
C ASN A 120 -13.38 -10.87 2.19
N ASP A 121 -13.52 -9.65 1.66
CA ASP A 121 -14.79 -9.07 1.20
C ASP A 121 -15.05 -9.32 -0.30
N ASN A 122 -14.17 -10.04 -1.00
CA ASN A 122 -14.21 -10.28 -2.44
C ASN A 122 -14.26 -9.00 -3.31
N SER A 123 -13.83 -7.85 -2.76
CA SER A 123 -13.74 -6.59 -3.50
C SER A 123 -12.63 -6.60 -4.56
N LEU A 124 -11.58 -7.41 -4.35
CA LEU A 124 -10.50 -7.63 -5.31
C LEU A 124 -10.12 -9.12 -5.32
N GLY A 125 -9.92 -9.67 -6.52
CA GLY A 125 -9.41 -11.02 -6.70
C GLY A 125 -8.57 -11.18 -7.95
N VAL A 126 -7.74 -12.21 -7.95
CA VAL A 126 -6.93 -12.62 -9.11
C VAL A 126 -7.05 -14.12 -9.27
N SER A 127 -7.34 -14.56 -10.50
CA SER A 127 -7.25 -15.96 -10.91
C SER A 127 -6.25 -16.04 -12.05
N GLY A 128 -5.11 -16.66 -11.80
CA GLY A 128 -4.02 -16.73 -12.75
C GLY A 128 -3.32 -18.08 -12.81
N ILE A 129 -2.42 -18.19 -13.78
CA ILE A 129 -1.55 -19.33 -13.98
C ILE A 129 -0.12 -18.88 -13.69
N PHE A 130 0.54 -19.60 -12.79
CA PHE A 130 1.96 -19.45 -12.49
C PHE A 130 2.78 -20.38 -13.38
N ASN A 131 3.85 -19.89 -13.98
CA ASN A 131 4.73 -20.70 -14.82
C ASN A 131 6.20 -20.70 -14.34
N GLY A 132 6.43 -20.51 -13.04
CA GLY A 132 7.76 -20.50 -12.42
C GLY A 132 8.31 -19.09 -12.17
N GLU A 133 8.12 -18.18 -13.14
CA GLU A 133 8.61 -16.80 -13.05
C GLU A 133 7.55 -15.76 -13.36
N THR A 134 6.45 -16.12 -14.02
CA THR A 134 5.39 -15.18 -14.35
C THR A 134 4.03 -15.66 -13.85
N ILE A 135 3.15 -14.69 -13.60
CA ILE A 135 1.75 -14.94 -13.29
C ILE A 135 0.92 -14.16 -14.30
N THR A 136 0.10 -14.87 -15.06
CA THR A 136 -0.85 -14.29 -16.01
C THR A 136 -2.26 -14.72 -15.68
N GLY A 137 -3.23 -13.80 -15.72
CA GLY A 137 -4.59 -14.14 -15.34
C GLY A 137 -5.61 -13.02 -15.47
N ASN A 138 -6.78 -13.26 -14.90
CA ASN A 138 -7.85 -12.29 -14.79
C ASN A 138 -7.87 -11.66 -13.40
N VAL A 139 -8.12 -10.36 -13.37
CA VAL A 139 -8.36 -9.61 -12.13
C VAL A 139 -9.85 -9.33 -12.04
N THR A 140 -10.45 -9.67 -10.91
CA THR A 140 -11.85 -9.37 -10.60
C THR A 140 -11.94 -8.24 -9.59
N ARG A 141 -12.94 -7.37 -9.75
CA ARG A 141 -13.24 -6.30 -8.80
C ARG A 141 -14.73 -6.27 -8.54
N ASN A 142 -15.13 -6.32 -7.28
CA ASN A 142 -16.54 -6.38 -6.85
C ASN A 142 -17.35 -7.48 -7.59
N GLY A 143 -16.75 -8.65 -7.78
CA GLY A 143 -17.37 -9.79 -8.46
C GLY A 143 -17.38 -9.76 -9.99
N GLY A 144 -16.99 -8.65 -10.64
CA GLY A 144 -16.87 -8.54 -12.10
C GLY A 144 -15.43 -8.69 -12.59
N ILE A 145 -15.23 -9.14 -13.83
CA ILE A 145 -13.90 -9.10 -14.47
C ILE A 145 -13.53 -7.63 -14.71
N TRP A 146 -12.43 -7.19 -14.10
CA TRP A 146 -11.92 -5.83 -14.22
C TRP A 146 -10.84 -5.72 -15.31
N GLY A 147 -10.00 -6.74 -15.44
CA GLY A 147 -8.91 -6.72 -16.40
C GLY A 147 -8.07 -7.99 -16.41
N THR A 148 -6.93 -7.93 -17.07
CA THR A 148 -5.94 -9.00 -17.10
C THR A 148 -4.67 -8.56 -16.40
N ILE A 149 -4.01 -9.49 -15.71
CA ILE A 149 -2.72 -9.26 -15.04
C ILE A 149 -1.63 -10.01 -15.77
N ASN A 150 -0.47 -9.38 -15.90
CA ASN A 150 0.78 -10.02 -16.30
C ASN A 150 1.90 -9.46 -15.42
N VAL A 151 2.48 -10.30 -14.57
CA VAL A 151 3.60 -9.95 -13.69
C VAL A 151 4.71 -10.96 -13.80
N SER A 152 5.95 -10.50 -13.65
CA SER A 152 7.17 -11.31 -13.67
C SER A 152 7.93 -11.18 -12.36
N LEU A 153 8.57 -12.25 -11.93
CA LEU A 153 9.37 -12.33 -10.72
C LEU A 153 10.55 -11.35 -10.82
N VAL A 154 10.71 -10.54 -9.77
CA VAL A 154 11.83 -9.58 -9.64
C VAL A 154 12.72 -9.87 -8.44
N SER A 155 12.21 -10.59 -7.44
CA SER A 155 12.98 -11.01 -6.26
C SER A 155 12.39 -12.27 -5.65
N ARG A 156 13.24 -13.16 -5.14
CA ARG A 156 12.82 -14.30 -4.29
C ARG A 156 12.73 -13.92 -2.81
N GLU A 157 13.22 -12.75 -2.45
CA GLU A 157 13.13 -12.22 -1.09
C GLU A 157 11.78 -11.53 -0.92
N SER A 158 10.93 -12.12 -0.08
CA SER A 158 9.62 -11.60 0.27
C SER A 158 9.42 -11.75 1.78
N SER A 159 8.96 -10.69 2.44
CA SER A 159 8.57 -10.73 3.83
C SER A 159 7.09 -10.37 3.97
N ALA A 160 6.49 -10.81 5.08
CA ALA A 160 5.19 -10.29 5.49
C ALA A 160 5.24 -8.76 5.63
N PRO A 161 4.11 -8.07 5.42
CA PRO A 161 3.99 -6.65 5.66
C PRO A 161 4.52 -6.28 7.05
N ASN A 162 5.28 -5.20 7.10
CA ASN A 162 5.78 -4.61 8.33
C ASN A 162 5.40 -3.13 8.30
N ASP A 163 4.45 -2.75 9.13
CA ASP A 163 3.86 -1.42 9.17
C ASP A 163 4.91 -0.30 9.15
N ALA A 164 6.05 -0.46 9.84
CA ALA A 164 7.09 0.57 9.85
C ALA A 164 7.78 0.73 8.49
N ASN A 165 8.23 -0.37 7.90
CA ASN A 165 8.94 -0.35 6.61
C ASN A 165 7.98 -0.01 5.46
N ASP A 166 6.77 -0.53 5.50
CA ASP A 166 5.77 -0.30 4.46
C ASP A 166 5.27 1.15 4.46
N ARG A 167 5.11 1.77 5.64
CA ARG A 167 4.83 3.22 5.72
C ARG A 167 5.99 4.05 5.20
N ALA A 168 7.23 3.72 5.56
CA ALA A 168 8.40 4.45 5.09
C ALA A 168 8.51 4.39 3.55
N GLU A 169 8.31 3.22 2.97
CA GLU A 169 8.30 3.00 1.52
C GLU A 169 7.14 3.74 0.83
N ARG A 170 5.93 3.65 1.39
CA ARG A 170 4.75 4.40 0.92
C ARG A 170 5.02 5.91 0.93
N ASN A 171 5.56 6.44 2.02
CA ASN A 171 5.88 7.85 2.15
C ASN A 171 6.96 8.28 1.15
N ALA A 172 7.98 7.45 0.89
CA ALA A 172 8.98 7.72 -0.12
C ALA A 172 8.38 7.78 -1.54
N ARG A 173 7.49 6.85 -1.88
CA ARG A 173 6.76 6.87 -3.17
C ARG A 173 5.87 8.10 -3.30
N LEU A 174 5.12 8.44 -2.26
CA LEU A 174 4.24 9.61 -2.26
C LEU A 174 5.04 10.91 -2.48
N THR A 175 6.16 11.05 -1.77
CA THR A 175 7.10 12.15 -1.92
C THR A 175 7.56 12.28 -3.38
N LYS A 176 7.98 11.17 -4.00
CA LYS A 176 8.42 11.15 -5.40
C LYS A 176 7.33 11.58 -6.40
N ILE A 177 6.08 11.20 -6.17
CA ILE A 177 4.95 11.66 -7.00
C ILE A 177 4.75 13.18 -6.84
N TYR A 178 4.81 13.66 -5.61
CA TYR A 178 4.61 15.07 -5.27
C TYR A 178 5.75 15.97 -5.76
N GLU A 179 6.99 15.49 -5.81
CA GLU A 179 8.14 16.21 -6.36
C GLU A 179 7.88 16.74 -7.79
N GLY A 180 7.09 16.04 -8.59
CA GLY A 180 6.71 16.49 -9.94
C GLY A 180 5.95 17.81 -9.96
N VAL A 181 5.14 18.07 -8.92
CA VAL A 181 4.27 19.25 -8.85
C VAL A 181 4.77 20.34 -7.89
N VAL A 182 5.72 20.03 -7.01
CA VAL A 182 6.40 21.03 -6.14
C VAL A 182 7.07 22.10 -6.97
N GLY A 183 6.90 23.36 -6.58
CA GLY A 183 7.55 24.52 -7.20
C GLY A 183 6.75 25.80 -7.07
N THR A 184 7.31 26.90 -7.59
CA THR A 184 6.65 28.20 -7.61
C THR A 184 6.01 28.43 -8.98
N TYR A 185 4.71 28.64 -8.99
CA TYR A 185 3.90 28.90 -10.16
C TYR A 185 3.49 30.37 -10.17
N LYS A 186 3.60 31.01 -11.34
CA LYS A 186 3.17 32.39 -11.54
C LYS A 186 2.19 32.49 -12.70
N GLY A 187 1.20 33.34 -12.57
CA GLY A 187 0.20 33.49 -13.61
C GLY A 187 -0.78 34.62 -13.35
N LYS A 188 -1.80 34.67 -14.20
CA LYS A 188 -2.86 35.68 -14.15
C LYS A 188 -4.20 35.00 -13.93
N VAL A 189 -5.05 35.63 -13.12
CA VAL A 189 -6.48 35.33 -13.03
C VAL A 189 -7.20 36.33 -13.92
N ASP A 190 -7.93 35.81 -14.90
CA ASP A 190 -8.73 36.59 -15.86
C ASP A 190 -10.22 36.39 -15.55
N PHE A 191 -10.93 37.47 -15.27
CA PHE A 191 -12.38 37.42 -15.07
C PHE A 191 -13.13 37.73 -16.37
N PRO A 192 -14.34 37.17 -16.56
CA PRO A 192 -15.20 37.55 -17.68
C PRO A 192 -15.46 39.05 -17.71
N HIS A 193 -15.61 39.63 -18.91
CA HIS A 193 -15.81 41.08 -19.12
C HIS A 193 -17.00 41.69 -18.38
N ASN A 194 -18.00 40.88 -18.02
CA ASN A 194 -19.19 41.26 -17.27
C ASN A 194 -19.07 41.03 -15.75
N SER A 195 -17.90 40.63 -15.26
CA SER A 195 -17.63 40.44 -13.83
C SER A 195 -17.34 41.77 -13.15
N SER A 196 -17.74 41.90 -11.88
CA SER A 196 -17.35 43.00 -11.01
C SER A 196 -15.94 42.85 -10.42
N ALA A 197 -15.28 41.71 -10.64
CA ALA A 197 -13.90 41.47 -10.24
C ALA A 197 -12.92 41.91 -11.33
N SER A 198 -11.82 42.55 -10.92
CA SER A 198 -10.71 42.87 -11.80
C SER A 198 -9.71 41.73 -11.87
N ASP A 199 -9.06 41.60 -13.01
CA ASP A 199 -7.93 40.71 -13.22
C ASP A 199 -6.75 41.02 -12.28
N PHE A 200 -5.94 40.01 -11.96
CA PHE A 200 -4.71 40.20 -11.20
C PHE A 200 -3.72 39.06 -11.39
N ASN A 201 -2.44 39.34 -11.11
CA ASN A 201 -1.40 38.31 -11.08
C ASN A 201 -1.33 37.63 -9.71
N VAL A 202 -0.99 36.35 -9.74
CA VAL A 202 -0.87 35.48 -8.57
C VAL A 202 0.43 34.70 -8.61
N THR A 203 0.97 34.42 -7.42
CA THR A 203 2.05 33.46 -7.21
C THR A 203 1.56 32.38 -6.24
N VAL A 204 1.74 31.12 -6.63
CA VAL A 204 1.44 29.94 -5.82
C VAL A 204 2.72 29.14 -5.63
N THR A 205 3.13 28.88 -4.40
CA THR A 205 4.28 28.02 -4.10
C THR A 205 3.79 26.71 -3.51
N ILE A 206 3.96 25.60 -4.23
CA ILE A 206 3.58 24.27 -3.77
C ILE A 206 4.80 23.59 -3.16
N VAL A 207 4.65 23.05 -1.94
CA VAL A 207 5.69 22.35 -1.19
C VAL A 207 5.16 21.00 -0.66
N ILE A 208 6.07 20.10 -0.33
CA ILE A 208 5.75 18.89 0.44
C ILE A 208 5.91 19.24 1.91
N ASP A 209 4.89 18.94 2.70
CA ASP A 209 4.87 19.06 4.14
C ASP A 209 4.51 17.70 4.78
N GLN A 210 4.68 17.56 6.09
CA GLN A 210 4.33 16.36 6.85
C GLN A 210 3.07 16.62 7.68
N VAL A 211 1.98 15.92 7.37
CA VAL A 211 0.72 15.99 8.11
C VAL A 211 0.45 14.69 8.84
N LYS A 212 -0.28 14.75 9.96
CA LYS A 212 -0.71 13.53 10.65
C LYS A 212 -1.89 12.91 9.90
N ASP A 213 -1.79 11.61 9.63
CA ASP A 213 -2.92 10.83 9.16
C ASP A 213 -3.91 10.50 10.28
N LYS A 214 -4.99 9.78 9.94
CA LYS A 214 -6.04 9.34 10.86
C LYS A 214 -5.52 8.51 12.05
N ASP A 215 -4.38 7.86 11.88
CA ASP A 215 -3.75 6.99 12.87
C ASP A 215 -2.63 7.74 13.64
N GLY A 216 -2.45 9.04 13.37
CA GLY A 216 -1.52 9.94 14.06
C GLY A 216 -0.09 9.92 13.51
N TYR A 217 0.18 9.19 12.42
CA TYR A 217 1.50 9.10 11.81
C TYR A 217 1.73 10.24 10.81
N TYR A 218 2.99 10.68 10.70
CA TYR A 218 3.36 11.68 9.71
C TYR A 218 3.42 11.08 8.31
N VAL A 219 2.70 11.72 7.38
CA VAL A 219 2.63 11.37 5.98
C VAL A 219 2.90 12.62 5.13
N PRO A 220 3.60 12.48 3.99
CA PRO A 220 3.76 13.57 3.04
C PRO A 220 2.41 14.06 2.55
N ALA A 221 2.22 15.37 2.51
CA ALA A 221 1.08 16.03 1.88
C ALA A 221 1.56 17.26 1.10
N LEU A 222 0.82 17.64 0.08
CA LEU A 222 1.05 18.88 -0.63
C LEU A 222 0.38 20.04 0.12
N LYS A 223 1.15 21.10 0.34
CA LYS A 223 0.66 22.39 0.84
C LYS A 223 1.04 23.47 -0.17
N ALA A 224 0.31 24.57 -0.17
CA ALA A 224 0.71 25.71 -0.98
C ALA A 224 0.51 27.05 -0.28
N ASP A 225 1.36 28.00 -0.62
CA ASP A 225 1.19 29.41 -0.27
C ASP A 225 0.73 30.18 -1.51
N TYR A 226 -0.38 30.89 -1.37
CA TYR A 226 -0.95 31.77 -2.39
C TYR A 226 -0.70 33.22 -2.03
N THR A 227 -0.28 34.02 -3.01
CA THR A 227 -0.15 35.48 -2.89
C THR A 227 -0.62 36.18 -4.15
N ARG A 228 -1.10 37.42 -3.99
CA ARG A 228 -1.43 38.31 -5.10
C ARG A 228 -0.33 39.36 -5.27
N GLU A 229 0.09 39.61 -6.51
CA GLU A 229 1.16 40.60 -6.76
C GLU A 229 0.70 42.05 -6.51
N ASN A 230 -0.61 42.32 -6.60
CA ASN A 230 -1.18 43.64 -6.32
C ASN A 230 -1.43 43.91 -4.82
N ASP A 231 -0.98 43.02 -3.94
CA ASP A 231 -1.03 43.18 -2.48
C ASP A 231 0.38 43.02 -1.88
N PRO A 232 1.24 44.05 -1.98
CA PRO A 232 2.63 43.97 -1.54
C PRO A 232 2.79 43.77 -0.03
N ALA A 233 1.78 44.16 0.75
CA ALA A 233 1.74 43.95 2.19
C ALA A 233 1.36 42.50 2.59
N ARG A 234 0.98 41.65 1.62
CA ARG A 234 0.61 40.24 1.83
C ARG A 234 -0.56 40.03 2.80
N ASN A 235 -1.48 40.99 2.87
CA ASN A 235 -2.70 40.87 3.67
C ASN A 235 -3.66 39.79 3.14
N LEU A 236 -3.51 39.40 1.87
CA LEU A 236 -4.28 38.41 1.14
C LEU A 236 -3.49 37.11 0.89
N ALA A 237 -2.37 36.92 1.59
CA ALA A 237 -1.65 35.66 1.54
C ALA A 237 -2.47 34.55 2.20
N LEU A 238 -2.52 33.37 1.58
CA LEU A 238 -3.32 32.25 2.06
C LEU A 238 -2.49 30.97 2.03
N ALA A 239 -2.51 30.22 3.14
CA ALA A 239 -2.12 28.82 3.12
C ALA A 239 -3.24 28.00 2.48
N MET A 240 -2.86 26.99 1.69
CA MET A 240 -3.77 26.14 0.92
C MET A 240 -3.44 24.66 1.10
N ASP A 241 -4.49 23.85 1.12
CA ASP A 241 -4.44 22.41 0.97
C ASP A 241 -4.49 22.05 -0.52
N VAL A 242 -3.65 21.11 -0.92
CA VAL A 242 -3.51 20.71 -2.32
C VAL A 242 -3.91 19.23 -2.46
N ASP A 243 -4.96 18.99 -3.23
CA ASP A 243 -5.36 17.66 -3.70
C ASP A 243 -4.83 17.45 -5.12
N TYR A 244 -4.00 16.43 -5.32
CA TYR A 244 -3.38 16.11 -6.60
C TYR A 244 -3.71 14.67 -7.01
N LYS A 245 -4.28 14.52 -8.21
CA LYS A 245 -4.75 13.26 -8.77
C LYS A 245 -3.95 12.91 -10.04
N PRO A 246 -2.77 12.29 -9.89
CA PRO A 246 -1.88 11.96 -11.01
C PRO A 246 -2.46 10.91 -11.97
N ASP A 247 -3.47 10.17 -11.53
CA ASP A 247 -4.13 9.08 -12.25
C ASP A 247 -5.23 9.54 -13.21
N THR A 248 -5.62 10.82 -13.14
CA THR A 248 -6.54 11.42 -14.11
C THR A 248 -5.83 11.74 -15.42
N VAL A 249 -6.56 11.72 -16.54
CA VAL A 249 -6.02 12.02 -17.87
C VAL A 249 -6.79 13.21 -18.46
N PRO A 250 -6.21 14.43 -18.48
CA PRO A 250 -4.92 14.82 -17.88
C PRO A 250 -4.94 14.85 -16.34
N PRO A 251 -3.76 14.86 -15.66
CA PRO A 251 -3.67 14.98 -14.21
C PRO A 251 -4.40 16.22 -13.68
N TYR A 252 -5.08 16.06 -12.56
CA TYR A 252 -5.92 17.08 -11.95
C TYR A 252 -5.32 17.57 -10.64
N ILE A 253 -5.44 18.86 -10.38
CA ILE A 253 -4.99 19.50 -9.14
C ILE A 253 -6.06 20.47 -8.63
N SER A 254 -6.25 20.49 -7.31
CA SER A 254 -7.14 21.43 -6.62
C SER A 254 -6.42 22.02 -5.42
N LEU A 255 -6.36 23.34 -5.34
CA LEU A 255 -5.80 24.11 -4.25
C LEU A 255 -6.95 24.83 -3.55
N VAL A 256 -7.10 24.61 -2.25
CA VAL A 256 -8.19 25.19 -1.46
C VAL A 256 -7.60 25.92 -0.25
N SER A 257 -7.94 27.18 -0.05
CA SER A 257 -7.46 27.97 1.10
C SER A 257 -7.92 27.38 2.43
N ASN A 258 -7.01 27.29 3.40
CA ASN A 258 -7.23 26.70 4.73
C ASN A 258 -7.84 27.70 5.72
N GLU A 259 -7.83 28.99 5.40
CA GLU A 259 -8.24 30.03 6.32
C GLU A 259 -9.75 30.21 6.45
N VAL A 260 -10.17 30.34 7.71
CA VAL A 260 -11.53 30.61 8.18
C VAL A 260 -11.81 32.11 8.29
N ARG A 261 -10.91 33.00 7.79
CA ARG A 261 -11.28 34.40 7.59
C ARG A 261 -12.35 34.42 6.53
N ALA A 262 -13.59 34.53 7.00
CA ALA A 262 -14.77 34.34 6.19
C ALA A 262 -14.82 35.27 4.98
N GLU A 263 -13.93 36.24 4.77
CA GLU A 263 -14.00 37.15 3.63
C GLU A 263 -13.11 36.74 2.43
N TYR A 264 -12.17 35.80 2.61
CA TYR A 264 -11.09 35.53 1.63
C TYR A 264 -10.84 34.03 1.39
N SER A 265 -11.88 33.27 1.06
CA SER A 265 -11.71 31.90 0.57
C SER A 265 -11.38 31.89 -0.93
N VAL A 266 -10.40 31.06 -1.31
CA VAL A 266 -9.95 30.86 -2.69
C VAL A 266 -9.85 29.37 -3.01
N THR A 267 -10.35 29.00 -4.18
CA THR A 267 -10.13 27.70 -4.80
C THR A 267 -9.53 27.91 -6.19
N ILE A 268 -8.46 27.19 -6.48
CA ILE A 268 -7.89 27.05 -7.82
C ILE A 268 -7.96 25.57 -8.17
N ALA A 269 -8.66 25.21 -9.24
CA ALA A 269 -8.79 23.81 -9.62
C ALA A 269 -8.78 23.63 -11.14
N GLY A 270 -8.12 22.56 -11.59
CA GLY A 270 -7.97 22.30 -13.01
C GLY A 270 -6.95 21.21 -13.30
N THR A 271 -6.37 21.27 -14.49
CA THR A 271 -5.42 20.27 -14.98
C THR A 271 -3.99 20.76 -14.80
N ILE A 272 -3.07 19.85 -14.50
CA ILE A 272 -1.63 20.14 -14.42
C ILE A 272 -0.86 19.28 -15.41
N ASN A 273 -0.13 19.93 -16.32
CA ASN A 273 0.72 19.25 -17.31
C ASN A 273 2.00 20.05 -17.53
N ASN A 274 3.15 19.38 -17.48
CA ASN A 274 4.46 19.98 -17.80
C ASN A 274 4.72 21.32 -17.07
N GLY A 275 4.38 21.38 -15.77
CA GLY A 275 4.54 22.58 -14.96
C GLY A 275 3.55 23.70 -15.26
N VAL A 276 2.46 23.45 -15.99
CA VAL A 276 1.39 24.42 -16.23
C VAL A 276 0.12 23.95 -15.54
N ILE A 277 -0.47 24.80 -14.71
CA ILE A 277 -1.80 24.61 -14.13
C ILE A 277 -2.77 25.47 -14.91
N ASP A 278 -3.69 24.84 -15.63
CA ASP A 278 -4.78 25.48 -16.36
C ASP A 278 -6.10 25.13 -15.69
N GLY A 279 -6.88 26.13 -15.29
CA GLY A 279 -8.09 25.87 -14.53
C GLY A 279 -8.96 27.08 -14.24
N THR A 280 -9.77 26.91 -13.20
CA THR A 280 -10.71 27.92 -12.72
C THR A 280 -10.25 28.44 -11.36
N PHE A 281 -10.28 29.76 -11.21
CA PHE A 281 -10.21 30.45 -9.93
C PHE A 281 -11.63 30.73 -9.45
N THR A 282 -11.93 30.39 -8.19
CA THR A 282 -13.18 30.75 -7.53
C THR A 282 -12.88 31.40 -6.19
N ASN A 283 -13.49 32.55 -5.91
CA ASN A 283 -13.44 33.15 -4.57
C ASN A 283 -14.74 32.91 -3.80
N LYS A 284 -14.77 33.32 -2.52
CA LYS A 284 -15.97 33.23 -1.68
C LYS A 284 -17.23 33.83 -2.31
N ARG A 285 -17.11 34.93 -3.06
CA ARG A 285 -18.26 35.60 -3.70
C ARG A 285 -18.81 34.81 -4.89
N ALA A 286 -18.36 33.57 -5.07
CA ALA A 286 -18.62 32.72 -6.22
C ALA A 286 -18.22 33.37 -7.55
N GLN A 287 -17.34 34.37 -7.51
CA GLN A 287 -16.78 34.96 -8.72
C GLN A 287 -15.80 33.95 -9.30
N ARG A 288 -16.00 33.64 -10.58
CA ARG A 288 -15.20 32.66 -11.31
C ARG A 288 -14.38 33.36 -12.38
N GLY A 289 -13.09 33.06 -12.41
CA GLY A 289 -12.15 33.49 -13.44
C GLY A 289 -11.40 32.30 -14.01
N THR A 290 -10.81 32.46 -15.18
CA THR A 290 -9.83 31.51 -15.71
C THR A 290 -8.47 31.80 -15.12
N VAL A 291 -7.67 30.76 -14.88
CA VAL A 291 -6.32 30.92 -14.36
C VAL A 291 -5.37 29.99 -15.11
N ARG A 292 -4.21 30.55 -15.49
CA ARG A 292 -3.10 29.81 -16.07
C ARG A 292 -1.84 30.13 -15.28
N LEU A 293 -1.33 29.16 -14.53
CA LEU A 293 -0.12 29.29 -13.74
C LEU A 293 1.01 28.47 -14.36
N VAL A 294 2.19 29.07 -14.49
CA VAL A 294 3.37 28.43 -15.08
C VAL A 294 4.47 28.32 -14.03
N LYS A 295 4.98 27.10 -13.85
CA LYS A 295 6.12 26.77 -12.98
C LYS A 295 7.35 27.54 -13.44
N ARG A 296 8.04 28.16 -12.48
CA ARG A 296 9.26 28.94 -12.69
C ARG A 296 10.47 28.26 -12.07
#